data_AF-A0A4R3ICZ4-F1
#
_entry.id   AF-A0A4R3ICZ4-F1
#
_cell.length_a   1.000
_cell.length_b   1.000
_cell.length_c   1.000
_cell.angle_alpha   90.00
_cell.angle_beta   90.00
_cell.angle_gamma   90.00
#
_symmetry.space_group_name_H-M   'P 1'
#
loop_
_entity.id
_entity.type
_entity.pdbx_description
1 polymer ?
#
loop_
_entity_poly.entity_id
_entity_poly.type
_entity_poly.pdbx_seq_one_letter_code
_entity_poly.pdbx_strand_id
1 'polypeptide(L)'
;MDQAAPLKGWDLPTEFATLHRLLEARMGKKGKREYVQVLRLLETFEMHHVHGAIKQALDLGALGYDAVKHLVLCRIEKRPPRLDLDIYPYLPKPQVETTDPASYKVLMSGAAA
;
A
#
# COMPACT_ATOMS: atom_id res chain seq x y z
N MET A 1 9.10 23.95 -11.24
CA MET A 1 9.84 22.83 -10.64
C MET A 1 9.46 21.57 -11.40
N ASP A 2 9.99 21.44 -12.60
CA ASP A 2 9.73 20.31 -13.51
C ASP A 2 10.76 19.21 -13.20
N GLN A 3 10.58 18.54 -12.06
CA GLN A 3 11.54 17.55 -11.53
C GLN A 3 11.45 16.18 -12.20
N ALA A 4 10.66 16.03 -13.29
CA ALA A 4 10.49 14.78 -14.03
C ALA A 4 11.18 14.76 -15.41
N ALA A 5 11.93 15.82 -15.74
CA ALA A 5 12.63 15.97 -17.02
C ALA A 5 13.54 14.77 -17.42
N PRO A 6 14.23 14.05 -16.51
CA PRO A 6 15.13 12.94 -16.88
C PRO A 6 14.44 11.66 -17.38
N LEU A 7 13.12 11.50 -17.15
CA LEU A 7 12.41 10.23 -17.37
C LEU A 7 11.50 10.24 -18.61
N LYS A 8 11.57 11.32 -19.40
CA LYS A 8 10.77 11.50 -20.61
C LYS A 8 11.37 10.65 -21.74
N GLY A 9 10.77 9.49 -22.03
CA GLY A 9 11.21 8.57 -23.10
C GLY A 9 11.64 7.18 -22.65
N TRP A 10 11.48 6.83 -21.37
CA TRP A 10 11.70 5.47 -20.90
C TRP A 10 10.51 4.56 -21.26
N ASP A 11 10.80 3.35 -21.73
CA ASP A 11 9.79 2.30 -21.94
C ASP A 11 9.36 1.73 -20.58
N LEU A 12 8.45 2.44 -19.92
CA LEU A 12 7.96 2.08 -18.59
C LEU A 12 6.87 1.00 -18.69
N PRO A 13 6.88 0.00 -17.79
CA PRO A 13 5.80 -0.98 -17.70
C PRO A 13 4.43 -0.32 -17.52
N THR A 14 3.39 -0.96 -18.06
CA THR A 14 2.01 -0.43 -18.09
C THR A 14 1.45 -0.12 -16.71
N GLU A 15 1.94 -0.78 -15.65
CA GLU A 15 1.56 -0.53 -14.27
C GLU A 15 1.89 0.90 -13.80
N PHE A 16 2.97 1.52 -14.31
CA PHE A 16 3.29 2.92 -14.01
C PHE A 16 2.23 3.88 -14.57
N ALA A 17 1.81 3.65 -15.82
CA ALA A 17 0.75 4.43 -16.44
C ALA A 17 -0.60 4.26 -15.70
N THR A 18 -0.88 3.04 -15.25
CA THR A 18 -2.08 2.72 -14.46
C THR A 18 -2.05 3.46 -13.11
N LEU A 19 -0.93 3.42 -12.39
CA LEU A 19 -0.75 4.16 -11.14
C LEU A 19 -0.91 5.67 -11.35
N HIS A 20 -0.33 6.22 -12.42
CA HIS A 20 -0.44 7.65 -12.73
C HIS A 20 -1.89 8.08 -12.91
N ARG A 21 -2.65 7.35 -13.74
CA ARG A 21 -4.07 7.63 -13.99
C ARG A 21 -4.88 7.58 -12.70
N LEU A 22 -4.64 6.59 -11.84
CA LEU A 22 -5.38 6.44 -10.59
C LEU A 22 -5.03 7.54 -9.57
N LEU A 23 -3.76 7.92 -9.47
CA LEU A 23 -3.33 9.03 -8.62
C LEU A 23 -3.92 10.37 -9.09
N GLU A 24 -3.89 10.64 -10.40
CA GLU A 24 -4.50 11.86 -10.95
C GLU A 24 -6.02 11.87 -10.77
N ALA A 25 -6.71 10.75 -10.98
CA ALA A 25 -8.14 10.63 -10.75
C ALA A 25 -8.52 10.88 -9.28
N ARG A 26 -7.70 10.40 -8.33
CA ARG A 26 -7.98 10.53 -6.89
C ARG A 26 -7.57 11.87 -6.30
N MET A 27 -6.47 12.47 -6.77
CA MET A 27 -5.78 13.57 -6.08
C MET A 27 -5.43 14.75 -7.00
N GLY A 28 -5.79 14.69 -8.29
CA GLY A 28 -5.54 15.75 -9.28
C GLY A 28 -4.08 16.18 -9.32
N LYS A 29 -3.82 17.48 -9.16
CA LYS A 29 -2.47 18.07 -9.17
C LYS A 29 -1.53 17.45 -8.12
N LYS A 30 -2.06 17.02 -6.97
CA LYS A 30 -1.25 16.34 -5.93
C LYS A 30 -0.87 14.93 -6.40
N GLY A 31 -1.78 14.23 -7.07
CA GLY A 31 -1.52 12.90 -7.65
C GLY A 31 -0.37 12.89 -8.67
N LYS A 32 -0.30 13.92 -9.52
CA LYS A 32 0.84 14.09 -10.43
C LYS A 32 2.17 14.25 -9.69
N ARG A 33 2.19 14.99 -8.58
CA ARG A 33 3.41 15.17 -7.75
C ARG A 33 3.82 13.86 -7.10
N GLU A 34 2.88 13.11 -6.55
CA GLU A 34 3.11 11.76 -5.98
C GLU A 34 3.70 10.83 -7.04
N TYR A 35 3.14 10.84 -8.26
CA TYR A 35 3.66 10.04 -9.37
C TYR A 35 5.10 10.41 -9.74
N VAL A 36 5.43 11.71 -9.76
CA VAL A 36 6.83 12.14 -9.94
C VAL A 36 7.72 11.63 -8.80
N GLN A 37 7.27 11.67 -7.54
CA GLN A 37 8.06 11.11 -6.43
C GLN A 37 8.27 9.60 -6.57
N VAL A 38 7.25 8.85 -7.02
CA VAL A 38 7.38 7.41 -7.32
C VAL A 38 8.39 7.17 -8.42
N LEU A 39 8.34 7.96 -9.49
CA LEU A 39 9.31 7.89 -10.58
C LEU A 39 10.74 8.15 -10.09
N ARG A 40 10.94 9.08 -9.16
CA ARG A 40 12.25 9.37 -8.56
C ARG A 40 12.80 8.24 -7.69
N LEU A 41 11.98 7.25 -7.28
CA LEU A 41 12.50 6.05 -6.62
C LEU A 41 13.47 5.28 -7.54
N LEU A 42 13.31 5.39 -8.86
CA LEU A 42 14.23 4.78 -9.83
C LEU A 42 15.64 5.41 -9.81
N GLU A 43 15.82 6.58 -9.20
CA GLU A 43 17.14 7.19 -8.98
C GLU A 43 17.96 6.41 -7.93
N THR A 44 17.29 5.67 -7.03
CA THR A 44 17.92 4.98 -5.88
C THR A 44 17.70 3.47 -5.89
N PHE A 45 16.63 3.00 -6.52
CA PHE A 45 16.22 1.60 -6.49
C PHE A 45 16.09 1.02 -7.89
N GLU A 46 16.48 -0.25 -8.03
CA GLU A 46 16.35 -1.02 -9.28
C GLU A 46 14.92 -1.06 -9.81
N MET A 47 14.76 -0.98 -11.14
CA MET A 47 13.47 -1.02 -11.83
C MET A 47 12.61 -2.21 -11.40
N HIS A 48 13.20 -3.40 -11.23
CA HIS A 48 12.47 -4.60 -10.83
C HIS A 48 11.81 -4.46 -9.44
N HIS A 49 12.51 -3.83 -8.48
CA HIS A 49 11.96 -3.62 -7.14
C HIS A 49 10.81 -2.60 -7.15
N VAL A 50 10.99 -1.50 -7.89
CA VAL A 50 9.98 -0.44 -8.01
C VAL A 50 8.75 -0.94 -8.77
N HIS A 51 8.94 -1.63 -9.90
CA HIS A 51 7.85 -2.22 -10.67
C HIS A 51 7.05 -3.24 -9.85
N GLY A 52 7.73 -4.14 -9.14
CA GLY A 52 7.08 -5.07 -8.22
C GLY A 52 6.26 -4.35 -7.13
N ALA A 53 6.84 -3.31 -6.53
CA ALA A 53 6.16 -2.50 -5.51
C ALA A 53 4.91 -1.79 -6.04
N ILE A 54 4.97 -1.26 -7.26
CA ILE A 54 3.81 -0.64 -7.90
C ILE A 54 2.73 -1.69 -8.16
N LYS A 55 3.08 -2.87 -8.69
CA LYS A 55 2.12 -3.95 -8.91
C LYS A 55 1.41 -4.34 -7.62
N GLN A 56 2.16 -4.53 -6.54
CA GLN A 56 1.56 -4.84 -5.24
C GLN A 56 0.73 -3.69 -4.66
N ALA A 57 1.13 -2.43 -4.85
CA ALA A 57 0.34 -1.28 -4.42
C ALA A 57 -0.99 -1.21 -5.16
N LEU A 58 -1.01 -1.54 -6.45
CA LEU A 58 -2.23 -1.64 -7.26
C LEU A 58 -3.12 -2.78 -6.76
N ASP A 59 -2.55 -3.97 -6.51
CA ASP A 59 -3.30 -5.12 -5.99
C ASP A 59 -3.94 -4.84 -4.61
N LEU A 60 -3.24 -4.09 -3.76
CA LEU A 60 -3.73 -3.71 -2.42
C LEU A 60 -4.64 -2.47 -2.42
N GLY A 61 -4.75 -1.73 -3.53
CA GLY A 61 -5.42 -0.43 -3.58
C GLY A 61 -4.72 0.67 -2.75
N ALA A 62 -3.48 0.44 -2.33
CA ALA A 62 -2.69 1.35 -1.50
C ALA A 62 -1.94 2.37 -2.38
N LEU A 63 -2.70 3.29 -2.97
CA LEU A 63 -2.20 4.26 -3.95
C LEU A 63 -1.59 5.49 -3.27
N GLY A 64 -0.27 5.62 -3.31
CA GLY A 64 0.48 6.79 -2.80
C GLY A 64 2.00 6.56 -2.80
N TYR A 65 2.79 7.63 -2.78
CA TYR A 65 4.26 7.52 -2.76
C TYR A 65 4.77 6.73 -1.56
N ASP A 66 4.30 7.05 -0.35
CA ASP A 66 4.78 6.40 0.87
C ASP A 66 4.48 4.89 0.87
N ALA A 67 3.33 4.49 0.33
CA ALA A 67 2.97 3.07 0.19
C ALA A 67 3.91 2.34 -0.76
N VAL A 68 4.18 2.91 -1.95
CA VAL A 68 5.11 2.32 -2.92
C VAL A 68 6.53 2.27 -2.34
N LYS A 69 7.00 3.36 -1.72
CA LYS A 69 8.32 3.40 -1.07
C LYS A 69 8.46 2.32 0.01
N HIS A 70 7.44 2.15 0.85
CA HIS A 70 7.45 1.12 1.87
C HIS A 70 7.51 -0.30 1.26
N LEU A 71 6.73 -0.57 0.22
CA LEU A 71 6.74 -1.86 -0.47
C LEU A 71 8.06 -2.15 -1.21
N VAL A 72 8.74 -1.12 -1.72
CA VAL A 72 10.10 -1.25 -2.27
C VAL A 72 11.08 -1.67 -1.17
N LEU A 73 11.04 -1.00 -0.01
CA LEU A 73 11.90 -1.36 1.13
C LEU A 73 11.62 -2.78 1.63
N CYS A 74 10.35 -3.17 1.78
CA CYS A 74 9.99 -4.54 2.19
C CYS A 74 10.52 -5.60 1.22
N ARG A 75 10.49 -5.32 -0.10
CA ARG A 75 11.05 -6.22 -1.13
C ARG A 75 12.56 -6.38 -1.00
N ILE A 76 13.27 -5.27 -0.80
CA ILE A 76 14.74 -5.27 -0.68
C ILE A 76 15.18 -5.96 0.60
N GLU A 77 14.56 -5.62 1.72
CA GLU A 77 14.90 -6.18 3.04
C GLU A 77 14.48 -7.66 3.18
N LYS A 78 13.71 -8.20 2.22
CA LYS A 78 13.08 -9.54 2.29
C LYS A 78 12.35 -9.78 3.61
N ARG A 79 11.83 -8.70 4.23
CA ARG A 79 11.14 -8.79 5.51
C ARG A 79 9.68 -9.16 5.23
N PRO A 80 9.23 -10.38 5.57
CA PRO A 80 7.79 -10.63 5.62
C PRO A 80 7.18 -9.66 6.63
N PRO A 81 5.98 -9.12 6.38
CA PRO A 81 5.26 -8.34 7.39
C PRO A 81 4.95 -9.27 8.56
N ARG A 82 5.83 -9.27 9.56
CA ARG A 82 5.59 -9.97 10.82
C ARG A 82 4.77 -9.04 11.70
N LEU A 83 3.46 -9.21 11.65
CA LEU A 83 2.62 -8.81 12.77
C LEU A 83 2.87 -9.84 13.88
N ASP A 84 3.92 -9.61 14.66
CA ASP A 84 4.18 -10.37 15.86
C ASP A 84 3.43 -9.70 17.02
N LEU A 85 2.26 -10.25 17.36
CA LEU A 85 1.40 -9.73 18.41
C LEU A 85 2.01 -9.93 19.80
N ASP A 86 2.99 -10.83 19.94
CA ASP A 86 3.67 -11.10 21.22
C ASP A 86 4.77 -10.08 21.53
N ILE A 87 5.28 -9.36 20.52
CA ILE A 87 6.40 -8.40 20.64
C ILE A 87 5.94 -6.95 20.42
N TYR A 88 4.63 -6.65 20.43
CA TYR A 88 4.17 -5.28 20.21
C TYR A 88 4.06 -4.50 21.53
N PRO A 89 4.97 -3.55 21.83
CA PRO A 89 5.08 -2.92 23.15
C PRO A 89 3.86 -2.05 23.54
N TYR A 90 2.97 -1.76 22.58
CA TYR A 90 1.77 -0.96 22.80
C TYR A 90 0.47 -1.75 22.59
N LEU A 91 0.54 -3.06 22.33
CA LEU A 91 -0.65 -3.88 22.12
C LEU A 91 -1.02 -4.50 23.48
N PRO A 92 -2.08 -4.02 24.15
CA PRO A 92 -2.55 -4.68 25.35
C PRO A 92 -2.93 -6.12 24.99
N LYS A 93 -2.45 -7.09 25.79
CA LYS A 93 -2.77 -8.51 25.59
C LYS A 93 -4.30 -8.65 25.62
N PRO A 94 -4.95 -9.03 24.50
CA PRO A 94 -6.38 -9.17 24.48
C PRO A 94 -6.76 -10.40 25.31
N GLN A 95 -7.42 -10.17 26.44
CA GLN A 95 -8.02 -11.25 27.23
C GLN A 95 -9.35 -11.59 26.57
N VAL A 96 -9.32 -12.51 25.61
CA VAL A 96 -10.52 -13.00 24.95
C VAL A 96 -11.13 -14.13 25.77
N GLU A 97 -12.40 -14.02 26.10
CA GLU A 97 -13.16 -15.12 26.69
C GLU A 97 -13.44 -16.20 25.62
N THR A 98 -13.56 -17.45 26.05
CA THR A 98 -13.99 -18.55 25.18
C THR A 98 -15.35 -18.22 24.58
N THR A 99 -15.46 -18.26 23.26
CA THR A 99 -16.69 -17.95 22.54
C THR A 99 -17.84 -18.85 23.02
N ASP A 100 -18.87 -18.24 23.62
CA ASP A 100 -20.15 -18.91 23.92
C ASP A 100 -21.14 -18.66 22.76
N PRO A 101 -21.54 -19.69 21.99
CA PRO A 101 -22.53 -19.57 20.93
C PRO A 101 -23.89 -19.05 21.42
N ALA A 102 -24.26 -19.27 22.69
CA ALA A 102 -25.53 -18.81 23.23
C ALA A 102 -25.61 -17.28 23.33
N SER A 103 -24.47 -16.60 23.60
CA SER A 103 -24.38 -15.14 23.68
C SER A 103 -24.72 -14.44 22.36
N TYR A 104 -24.57 -15.11 21.22
CA TYR A 104 -24.93 -14.56 19.90
C TYR A 104 -26.43 -14.64 19.58
N LYS A 105 -27.24 -15.31 20.41
CA LYS A 105 -28.71 -15.37 20.20
C LYS A 105 -29.36 -13.99 20.20
N VAL A 106 -28.77 -13.00 20.88
CA VAL A 106 -29.25 -11.60 20.87
C VAL A 106 -29.19 -10.98 19.47
N LEU A 107 -28.30 -11.47 18.60
CA LEU A 107 -28.21 -11.01 17.21
C LEU A 107 -29.32 -11.61 16.34
N MET A 108 -29.91 -12.75 16.75
CA MET A 108 -31.05 -13.35 16.06
C MET A 108 -32.35 -12.60 16.34
N SER A 109 -32.45 -11.84 17.45
CA SER A 109 -33.60 -10.96 17.72
C SER A 109 -33.59 -9.64 16.93
N GLY A 110 -32.54 -9.35 16.16
CA GLY A 110 -32.44 -8.15 15.31
C GLY A 110 -32.82 -8.36 13.84
N ALA A 111 -33.28 -9.55 13.44
CA ALA A 111 -33.69 -9.86 12.06
C ALA A 111 -35.22 -9.87 11.87
N ALA A 112 -35.96 -9.11 12.69
CA ALA A 112 -37.38 -8.85 12.50
C ALA A 112 -37.79 -7.47 13.05
N ALA A 113 -37.41 -6.40 12.33
CA ALA A 113 -38.16 -5.14 12.14
C ALA A 113 -37.38 -4.22 11.20
#